data_AF-A0A969G1H7-F1
#
_entry.id   AF-A0A969G1H7-F1
#
_cell.length_a   1.000
_cell.length_b   1.000
_cell.length_c   1.000
_cell.angle_alpha   90.00
_cell.angle_beta   90.00
_cell.angle_gamma   90.00
#
_symmetry.space_group_name_H-M   'P 1'
#
loop_
_entity.id
_entity.type
_entity.pdbx_description
1 polymer ?
#
loop_
_entity_poly.entity_id
_entity_poly.type
_entity_poly.pdbx_seq_one_letter_code
_entity_poly.pdbx_strand_id
1 'polypeptide(L)'
;MAENRFVDQRNQIRLAVESAFYDFTANERNIQTATIAVELAEESLRLARIRFKAGVGTQTDVISAQTELTTARNNLLQTITDYNRAYATLKREVSVGEELEGYVPTPNP
;
A
#
# COMPACT_ATOMS: atom_id res chain seq x y z
N MET A 1 -6.82 -11.55 -38.28
CA MET A 1 -7.63 -10.92 -37.21
C MET A 1 -7.60 -11.68 -35.88
N ALA A 2 -7.26 -12.98 -35.83
CA ALA A 2 -7.02 -13.69 -34.56
C ALA A 2 -5.63 -13.36 -33.96
N GLU A 3 -4.60 -13.28 -34.80
CA GLU A 3 -3.21 -12.90 -34.43
C GLU A 3 -3.14 -11.58 -33.63
N ASN A 4 -3.71 -10.49 -34.18
CA ASN A 4 -3.67 -9.17 -33.51
C ASN A 4 -4.37 -9.18 -32.15
N ARG A 5 -5.49 -9.90 -32.01
CA ARG A 5 -6.23 -9.99 -30.74
C ARG A 5 -5.41 -10.67 -29.65
N PHE A 6 -4.62 -11.69 -30.00
CA PHE A 6 -3.75 -12.37 -29.06
C PHE A 6 -2.59 -11.48 -28.59
N VAL A 7 -1.96 -10.76 -29.52
CA VAL A 7 -0.88 -9.81 -29.20
C VAL A 7 -1.39 -8.68 -28.32
N ASP A 8 -2.56 -8.11 -28.63
CA ASP A 8 -3.18 -7.05 -27.84
C ASP A 8 -3.50 -7.53 -26.41
N GLN A 9 -4.06 -8.74 -26.27
CA GLN A 9 -4.38 -9.33 -24.97
C GLN A 9 -3.13 -9.60 -24.13
N ARG A 10 -2.05 -10.11 -24.74
CA ARG A 10 -0.76 -10.30 -24.06
C ARG A 10 -0.16 -8.99 -23.57
N ASN A 11 -0.21 -7.94 -24.39
CA ASN A 11 0.30 -6.62 -24.02
C ASN A 11 -0.50 -6.00 -22.88
N GLN A 12 -1.82 -6.17 -22.87
CA GLN A 12 -2.68 -5.71 -21.78
C GLN A 12 -2.36 -6.40 -20.46
N ILE A 13 -2.15 -7.72 -20.47
CA ILE A 13 -1.83 -8.46 -19.25
C ILE A 13 -0.44 -8.12 -18.73
N ARG A 14 0.55 -7.99 -19.64
CA ARG A 14 1.87 -7.51 -19.25
C ARG A 14 1.79 -6.15 -18.54
N LEU A 15 1.06 -5.20 -19.11
CA LEU A 15 0.87 -3.88 -18.52
C LEU A 15 0.16 -3.97 -17.16
N ALA A 16 -0.84 -4.83 -17.03
CA ALA A 16 -1.57 -5.03 -15.78
C ALA A 16 -0.68 -5.60 -14.67
N VAL A 17 0.16 -6.59 -14.98
CA VAL A 17 1.14 -7.18 -14.05
C VAL A 17 2.19 -6.14 -13.64
N GLU A 18 2.75 -5.41 -14.60
CA GLU A 18 3.74 -4.35 -14.33
C GLU A 18 3.15 -3.26 -13.42
N SER A 19 1.93 -2.80 -13.70
CA SER A 19 1.23 -1.81 -12.86
C SER A 19 1.00 -2.34 -11.45
N ALA A 20 0.45 -3.56 -11.32
CA ALA A 20 0.17 -4.15 -10.01
C ALA A 20 1.44 -4.35 -9.17
N PHE A 21 2.57 -4.66 -9.81
CA PHE A 21 3.86 -4.80 -9.13
C PHE A 21 4.37 -3.46 -8.57
N TYR A 22 4.30 -2.39 -9.35
CA TYR A 22 4.69 -1.06 -8.88
C TYR A 22 3.76 -0.55 -7.77
N ASP A 23 2.46 -0.79 -7.88
CA ASP A 23 1.49 -0.43 -6.85
C ASP A 23 1.75 -1.19 -5.53
N PHE A 24 2.03 -2.49 -5.62
CA PHE A 24 2.40 -3.31 -4.46
C PHE A 24 3.67 -2.77 -3.77
N THR A 25 4.73 -2.51 -4.55
CA THR A 25 6.01 -2.01 -4.04
C THR A 25 5.87 -0.61 -3.43
N ALA A 26 5.03 0.25 -4.03
CA ALA A 26 4.73 1.57 -3.48
C ALA A 26 4.02 1.46 -2.12
N ASN A 27 3.04 0.57 -1.99
CA ASN A 27 2.33 0.35 -0.73
C ASN A 27 3.23 -0.22 0.36
N GLU A 28 4.20 -1.07 0.03
CA GLU A 28 5.21 -1.54 0.99
C GLU A 28 6.01 -0.37 1.58
N ARG A 29 6.46 0.57 0.75
CA ARG A 29 7.18 1.79 1.20
C ARG A 29 6.28 2.73 2.00
N ASN A 30 4.99 2.78 1.66
CA ASN A 30 4.03 3.58 2.42
C ASN A 30 3.89 3.04 3.85
N ILE A 31 3.95 1.72 4.08
CA ILE A 31 3.93 1.14 5.44
C ILE A 31 5.11 1.67 6.25
N GLN A 32 6.31 1.70 5.66
CA GLN A 32 7.51 2.22 6.34
C GLN A 32 7.32 3.70 6.72
N THR A 33 6.82 4.51 5.79
CA THR A 33 6.53 5.93 6.04
C THR A 33 5.50 6.12 7.14
N ALA A 34 4.40 5.36 7.11
CA ALA A 34 3.34 5.43 8.12
C ALA A 34 3.82 4.95 9.50
N THR A 35 4.74 3.97 9.53
CA THR A 35 5.36 3.49 10.78
C THR A 35 6.19 4.59 11.42
N ILE A 36 7.05 5.28 10.65
CA ILE A 36 7.84 6.42 11.13
C ILE A 36 6.93 7.55 11.63
N ALA A 37 5.80 7.79 10.96
CA ALA A 37 4.82 8.79 11.41
C ALA A 37 4.19 8.45 12.77
N VAL A 38 3.93 7.16 13.04
CA VAL A 38 3.48 6.70 14.36
C VAL A 38 4.55 6.94 15.41
N GLU A 39 5.80 6.56 15.15
CA GLU A 39 6.93 6.76 16.08
C GLU A 39 7.11 8.24 16.43
N LEU A 40 7.03 9.12 15.43
CA LEU A 40 7.11 10.57 15.64
C LEU A 40 5.94 11.08 16.51
N ALA A 41 4.72 10.61 16.26
CA ALA A 41 3.56 11.02 17.05
C ALA A 41 3.61 10.50 18.50
N GLU A 42 4.20 9.32 18.73
CA GLU A 42 4.46 8.79 20.07
C GLU A 42 5.45 9.67 20.83
N GLU A 43 6.51 10.11 20.16
CA GLU A 43 7.50 11.00 20.74
C GLU A 43 6.91 12.39 21.04
N SER A 44 6.11 12.95 20.13
CA SER A 44 5.38 14.20 20.36
C SER A 44 4.47 14.13 21.58
N LEU A 45 3.72 13.03 21.74
CA LEU A 45 2.90 12.78 22.91
C LEU A 45 3.73 12.68 24.20
N ARG A 46 4.89 12.01 24.14
CA ARG A 46 5.82 11.92 25.27
C ARG A 46 6.29 13.31 25.71
N LEU A 47 6.71 14.15 24.77
CA LEU A 47 7.16 15.52 25.03
C LEU A 47 6.03 16.40 25.59
N ALA A 48 4.82 16.31 25.02
CA ALA A 48 3.66 17.05 25.51
C ALA A 48 3.34 16.69 26.97
N ARG A 49 3.37 15.39 27.31
CA ARG A 49 3.16 14.92 28.70
C ARG A 49 4.25 15.43 29.65
N ILE A 50 5.50 15.49 29.22
CA ILE A 50 6.61 16.03 30.03
C ILE A 50 6.41 17.53 30.29
N ARG A 51 6.09 18.31 29.25
CA ARG A 51 5.84 19.76 29.37
C ARG A 51 4.67 20.06 30.30
N PHE A 52 3.58 19.31 30.15
CA PHE A 52 2.42 19.42 31.05
C PHE A 52 2.79 19.15 32.51
N LYS A 53 3.52 18.06 32.79
CA LYS A 53 4.00 17.74 34.15
C LYS A 53 4.95 18.79 34.73
N ALA A 54 5.74 19.44 33.88
CA ALA A 54 6.63 20.53 34.27
C ALA A 54 5.91 21.88 34.41
N GLY A 55 4.60 21.96 34.14
CA GLY A 55 3.82 23.20 34.22
C GLY A 55 4.07 24.20 33.09
N VAL A 56 4.81 23.79 32.05
CA VAL A 56 5.15 24.63 30.89
C VAL A 56 4.34 24.27 29.63
N GLY A 57 3.39 23.34 29.76
CA GLY A 57 2.45 22.93 28.72
C GLY A 57 1.05 22.73 29.27
N THR A 58 0.07 22.60 28.39
CA THR A 58 -1.35 22.50 28.76
C THR A 58 -1.90 21.08 28.61
N GLN A 59 -3.02 20.81 29.29
CA GLN A 59 -3.75 19.55 29.09
C GLN A 59 -4.27 19.41 27.65
N THR A 60 -4.59 20.52 26.99
CA THR A 60 -5.01 20.56 25.59
C THR A 60 -3.90 20.08 24.67
N ASP A 61 -2.64 20.48 24.90
CA ASP A 61 -1.50 20.01 24.09
C ASP A 61 -1.35 18.49 24.15
N VAL A 62 -1.57 17.88 25.32
CA VAL A 62 -1.54 16.43 25.49
C VAL A 62 -2.67 15.75 24.71
N ILE A 63 -3.88 16.32 24.74
CA ILE A 63 -5.04 15.79 24.01
C ILE A 63 -4.83 15.90 22.49
N SER A 64 -4.29 17.01 22.02
CA SER A 64 -3.93 17.19 20.60
C SER A 64 -2.90 16.15 20.16
N ALA A 65 -1.81 15.97 20.90
CA ALA A 65 -0.80 14.96 20.56
C ALA A 65 -1.35 13.52 20.62
N GLN A 66 -2.28 13.23 21.54
CA GLN A 66 -2.96 11.93 21.59
C GLN A 66 -3.86 11.70 20.37
N THR A 67 -4.50 12.75 19.88
CA THR A 67 -5.33 12.73 18.67
C THR A 67 -4.45 12.49 17.44
N GLU A 68 -3.32 13.20 17.33
CA GLU A 68 -2.34 13.00 16.25
C GLU A 68 -1.80 11.56 16.23
N LEU A 69 -1.44 11.00 17.39
CA LEU A 69 -1.02 9.60 17.48
C LEU A 69 -2.13 8.63 17.03
N THR A 70 -3.37 8.90 17.40
CA THR A 70 -4.52 8.07 16.98
C THR A 70 -4.69 8.13 15.46
N THR A 71 -4.61 9.32 14.87
CA THR A 71 -4.66 9.51 13.41
C THR A 71 -3.50 8.80 12.72
N ALA A 72 -2.28 8.90 13.21
CA ALA A 72 -1.11 8.23 12.64
C ALA A 72 -1.28 6.70 12.65
N ARG A 73 -1.79 6.13 13.75
CA ARG A 73 -2.06 4.68 13.86
C ARG A 73 -3.17 4.23 12.91
N ASN A 74 -4.23 5.02 12.76
CA ASN A 74 -5.29 4.75 11.78
C ASN A 74 -4.74 4.77 10.34
N ASN A 75 -3.88 5.73 10.02
CA ASN A 75 -3.23 5.80 8.71
C ASN A 75 -2.35 4.57 8.45
N LEU A 76 -1.56 4.12 9.43
CA LEU A 76 -0.77 2.89 9.32
C LEU A 76 -1.66 1.67 9.04
N LEU A 77 -2.78 1.52 9.76
CA LEU A 77 -3.74 0.44 9.52
C LEU A 77 -4.33 0.48 8.11
N GLN A 78 -4.66 1.69 7.62
CA GLN A 78 -5.16 1.88 6.26
C GLN A 78 -4.11 1.45 5.23
N THR A 79 -2.85 1.86 5.42
CA THR A 79 -1.75 1.50 4.51
C THR A 79 -1.47 -0.01 4.49
N ILE A 80 -1.55 -0.69 5.64
CA ILE A 80 -1.45 -2.16 5.69
C ILE A 80 -2.58 -2.82 4.90
N THR A 81 -3.80 -2.28 5.01
CA THR A 81 -4.95 -2.79 4.24
C THR A 81 -4.75 -2.60 2.74
N ASP A 82 -4.22 -1.45 2.32
CA ASP A 82 -3.97 -1.15 0.91
C ASP A 82 -2.82 -2.00 0.34
N TYR A 83 -1.78 -2.26 1.13
CA TYR A 83 -0.75 -3.25 0.79
C TYR A 83 -1.34 -4.64 0.55
N ASN A 84 -2.21 -5.13 1.45
CA ASN A 84 -2.83 -6.44 1.30
C ASN A 84 -3.70 -6.52 0.04
N ARG A 85 -4.41 -5.44 -0.31
CA ARG A 85 -5.17 -5.34 -1.55
C ARG A 85 -4.26 -5.36 -2.77
N ALA A 86 -3.20 -4.56 -2.76
CA ALA A 86 -2.23 -4.52 -3.87
C ALA A 86 -1.56 -5.89 -4.10
N TYR A 87 -1.23 -6.59 -3.01
CA TYR A 87 -0.70 -7.95 -3.08
C TYR A 87 -1.70 -8.95 -3.69
N ALA A 88 -2.97 -8.89 -3.27
CA ALA A 88 -4.02 -9.74 -3.85
C ALA A 88 -4.25 -9.45 -5.34
N THR A 89 -4.22 -8.18 -5.75
CA THR A 89 -4.32 -7.77 -7.15
C THR A 89 -3.15 -8.29 -7.97
N LEU A 90 -1.91 -8.11 -7.50
CA LEU A 90 -0.72 -8.63 -8.17
C LEU A 90 -0.81 -10.15 -8.37
N LYS A 91 -1.21 -10.88 -7.33
CA LYS A 91 -1.40 -12.34 -7.41
C LYS A 91 -2.42 -12.72 -8.49
N ARG A 92 -3.54 -11.99 -8.56
CA ARG A 92 -4.58 -12.23 -9.58
C ARG A 92 -4.05 -12.00 -11.00
N GLU A 93 -3.34 -10.89 -11.24
CA GLU A 93 -2.82 -10.57 -12.58
C GLU A 93 -1.74 -11.56 -13.03
N VAL A 94 -0.86 -12.00 -12.10
CA VAL A 94 0.15 -13.02 -12.40
C VAL A 94 -0.50 -14.36 -12.76
N SER A 95 -1.52 -14.80 -12.00
CA SER A 95 -2.24 -16.05 -12.31
C SER A 95 -2.93 -16.01 -13.67
N VAL A 96 -3.51 -14.87 -14.06
CA VAL A 96 -4.09 -14.69 -15.41
C VAL A 96 -3.01 -14.74 -16.51
N GLY A 97 -1.80 -14.25 -16.22
CA GLY A 97 -0.65 -14.36 -17.12
C GLY A 97 -0.20 -15.80 -17.37
N GLU A 98 -0.11 -16.61 -16.31
CA GLU A 98 0.29 -18.03 -16.38
C GLU A 98 -0.70 -18.88 -17.20
N GLU A 99 -2.00 -18.61 -17.10
CA GLU A 99 -3.04 -19.31 -17.87
C GLU A 99 -2.92 -19.10 -19.39
N LEU A 100 -2.38 -17.97 -19.83
CA LEU A 100 -2.21 -17.67 -21.25
C LEU A 100 -0.92 -18.21 -21.86
N GLU A 101 0.11 -18.46 -21.05
CA GLU A 101 1.38 -19.03 -21.53
C GLU A 101 1.23 -20.52 -21.92
N GLY A 102 0.18 -21.19 -21.42
CA GLY A 102 -0.21 -22.55 -21.82
C GLY A 102 -1.05 -22.64 -23.11
N TYR A 103 -1.43 -21.52 -23.73
CA TYR A 103 -2.24 -21.52 -24.95
C TYR A 103 -1.35 -21.61 -26.21
N VAL A 104 -1.21 -22.81 -26.76
CA VAL A 104 -0.66 -23.02 -28.11
C VAL A 104 -1.82 -22.91 -29.12
N PRO A 105 -1.89 -21.86 -29.96
CA PRO A 105 -2.90 -21.81 -31.01
C PRO A 105 -2.65 -22.96 -31.99
N THR A 106 -3.59 -23.91 -32.06
CA THR A 106 -3.55 -24.94 -33.11
C THR A 106 -3.69 -24.24 -34.47
N PRO A 107 -2.78 -24.48 -35.43
CA PRO A 107 -2.92 -23.92 -36.76
C PRO A 107 -4.24 -24.43 -37.34
N ASN A 108 -5.13 -23.52 -37.73
CA ASN A 108 -6.31 -23.90 -38.50
C ASN A 108 -5.83 -24.39 -39.88
N PRO A 109 -6.24 -25.58 -40.34
CA PRO A 109 -5.86 -26.10 -41.66
C PRO A 109 -6.37 -25.23 -42.81
#